data_AF-A0A5N1GKM4-F1
#
_entry.id   AF-A0A5N1GKM4-F1
#
_cell.length_a   1.000
_cell.length_b   1.000
_cell.length_c   1.000
_cell.angle_alpha   90.00
_cell.angle_beta   90.00
_cell.angle_gamma   90.00
#
_symmetry.space_group_name_H-M   'P 1'
#
loop_
_entity.id
_entity.type
_entity.pdbx_description
1 polymer ?
#
loop_
_entity_poly.entity_id
_entity_poly.type
_entity_poly.pdbx_seq_one_letter_code
_entity_poly.pdbx_strand_id
1 'polypeptide(L)'
;MKDFIRRSFQGICLSMLIFAVMGAIYSPSPVYLKLLISWSLIGCVCGGGSLLYQVDTLSPILAGACHLTLSLLTFLGLAAWNQWFPLTWGIILSASLQFSFIFILIALAYYLYYKKQIKAINRKLKQE
;
A
#
# COMPACT_ATOMS: atom_id res chain seq x y z
N MET A 1 -24.10 10.29 -1.01
CA MET A 1 -23.05 9.69 -1.87
C MET A 1 -21.75 9.40 -1.11
N LYS A 2 -21.13 10.38 -0.44
CA LYS A 2 -19.86 10.18 0.30
C LYS A 2 -19.93 9.07 1.37
N ASP A 3 -21.00 9.02 2.16
CA ASP A 3 -21.16 7.99 3.19
C ASP A 3 -21.36 6.59 2.62
N PHE A 4 -22.06 6.49 1.49
CA PHE A 4 -22.21 5.23 0.77
C PHE A 4 -20.83 4.74 0.30
N ILE A 5 -20.06 5.58 -0.40
CA ILE A 5 -18.70 5.24 -0.88
C ILE A 5 -17.80 4.78 0.28
N ARG A 6 -17.81 5.50 1.40
CA ARG A 6 -17.02 5.15 2.59
C ARG A 6 -17.41 3.78 3.15
N ARG A 7 -18.72 3.53 3.31
CA ARG A 7 -19.23 2.26 3.84
C ARG A 7 -18.96 1.10 2.88
N SER A 8 -19.12 1.32 1.57
CA SER A 8 -18.78 0.34 0.53
C SER A 8 -17.29 -0.01 0.56
N PHE A 9 -16.41 0.99 0.66
CA PHE A 9 -14.96 0.75 0.76
C PHE A 9 -14.60 -0.10 1.99
N GLN A 10 -15.17 0.24 3.15
CA GLN A 10 -14.98 -0.56 4.37
C GLN A 10 -15.49 -1.99 4.21
N GLY A 11 -16.67 -2.16 3.59
CA GLY A 11 -17.24 -3.48 3.29
C GLY A 11 -16.35 -4.31 2.35
N ILE A 12 -15.76 -3.68 1.32
CA ILE A 12 -14.82 -4.35 0.41
C ILE A 12 -13.59 -4.83 1.17
N CYS A 13 -12.96 -3.97 1.98
CA CYS A 13 -11.79 -4.36 2.79
C CYS A 13 -12.10 -5.52 3.73
N LEU A 14 -13.25 -5.48 4.41
CA LEU A 14 -13.68 -6.56 5.29
C LEU A 14 -13.92 -7.86 4.52
N SER A 15 -14.58 -7.79 3.35
CA SER A 15 -14.84 -8.96 2.52
C SER A 15 -13.56 -9.60 1.97
N MET A 16 -12.56 -8.79 1.60
CA MET A 16 -11.25 -9.27 1.17
C MET A 16 -10.51 -9.97 2.31
N LEU A 17 -10.60 -9.44 3.53
CA LEU A 17 -10.02 -10.07 4.71
C LEU A 17 -10.68 -11.43 5.01
N ILE A 18 -12.02 -11.49 4.98
CA ILE A 18 -12.75 -12.74 5.17
C ILE A 18 -12.36 -13.75 4.09
N PHE A 19 -12.33 -13.34 2.82
CA PHE A 19 -11.89 -14.18 1.72
C PHE A 19 -10.48 -14.73 1.94
N ALA A 20 -9.54 -13.87 2.34
CA ALA A 20 -8.16 -14.24 2.63
C ALA A 20 -8.07 -15.33 3.71
N VAL A 21 -8.76 -15.13 4.84
CA VAL A 21 -8.76 -16.03 6.00
C VAL A 21 -9.47 -17.34 5.68
N MET A 22 -10.66 -17.30 5.10
CA MET A 22 -11.41 -18.50 4.74
C MET A 22 -10.64 -19.34 3.72
N GLY A 23 -10.05 -18.70 2.70
CA GLY A 23 -9.22 -19.40 1.74
C GLY A 23 -7.97 -20.01 2.39
N ALA A 24 -7.37 -19.38 3.40
CA ALA A 24 -6.22 -19.94 4.10
C ALA A 24 -6.56 -21.20 4.92
N ILE A 25 -7.78 -21.25 5.48
CA ILE A 25 -8.26 -22.38 6.28
C ILE A 25 -8.72 -23.54 5.40
N TYR A 26 -9.47 -23.24 4.33
CA TYR A 26 -10.22 -24.25 3.59
C TYR A 26 -9.64 -24.59 2.20
N SER A 27 -8.66 -23.84 1.70
CA SER A 27 -8.02 -24.14 0.41
C SER A 27 -6.75 -24.97 0.61
N PRO A 28 -6.69 -26.23 0.14
CA PRO A 28 -5.46 -27.01 0.14
C PRO A 28 -4.47 -26.58 -0.96
N SER A 29 -4.77 -25.51 -1.71
CA SER A 29 -3.95 -25.07 -2.84
C SER A 29 -2.66 -24.38 -2.37
N PRO A 30 -1.47 -24.95 -2.65
CA PRO A 30 -0.21 -24.28 -2.33
C PRO A 30 -0.03 -22.97 -3.10
N VAL A 31 -0.66 -22.86 -4.28
CA VAL A 31 -0.65 -21.63 -5.10
C VAL A 31 -1.39 -20.51 -4.36
N TYR A 32 -2.55 -20.82 -3.77
CA TYR A 32 -3.31 -19.83 -2.99
C TYR A 32 -2.49 -19.32 -1.81
N LEU A 33 -1.89 -20.22 -1.03
CA LEU A 33 -1.09 -19.83 0.14
C LEU A 33 0.13 -18.99 -0.26
N LYS A 34 0.79 -19.35 -1.37
CA LYS A 34 1.92 -18.58 -1.93
C LYS A 34 1.49 -17.16 -2.30
N LEU A 35 0.33 -17.00 -2.95
CA LEU A 35 -0.22 -15.69 -3.31
C LEU A 35 -0.59 -14.88 -2.06
N LEU A 36 -1.25 -15.50 -1.08
CA LEU A 36 -1.62 -14.86 0.18
C LEU A 36 -0.39 -14.32 0.92
N ILE A 37 0.66 -15.13 1.03
CA ILE A 37 1.94 -14.73 1.67
C ILE A 37 2.56 -13.56 0.90
N SER A 38 2.60 -13.64 -0.43
CA SER A 38 3.21 -12.61 -1.27
C SER A 38 2.50 -11.26 -1.12
N TRP A 39 1.17 -11.24 -1.24
CA TRP A 39 0.39 -10.01 -1.06
C TRP A 39 0.45 -9.48 0.36
N SER A 40 0.48 -10.36 1.37
CA SER A 40 0.66 -9.96 2.76
C SER A 40 2.03 -9.31 2.98
N LEU A 41 3.10 -9.84 2.38
CA LEU A 41 4.44 -9.28 2.48
C LEU A 41 4.54 -7.90 1.81
N ILE A 42 3.94 -7.74 0.62
CA ILE A 42 3.83 -6.41 -0.02
C ILE A 42 3.10 -5.44 0.91
N GLY A 43 1.97 -5.86 1.49
CA GLY A 43 1.21 -5.06 2.44
C GLY A 43 2.03 -4.66 3.67
N CYS A 44 2.77 -5.60 4.26
CA CYS A 44 3.64 -5.35 5.40
C CYS A 44 4.77 -4.36 5.05
N VAL A 45 5.39 -4.50 3.88
CA VAL A 45 6.46 -3.58 3.44
C VAL A 45 5.88 -2.19 3.11
N CYS A 46 4.74 -2.11 2.44
CA CYS A 46 4.09 -0.84 2.14
C CYS A 46 3.59 -0.14 3.41
N GLY A 47 2.99 -0.88 4.34
CA GLY A 47 2.53 -0.34 5.62
C GLY A 47 3.70 0.04 6.54
N GLY A 48 4.64 -0.88 6.76
CA GLY A 48 5.81 -0.67 7.60
C GLY A 48 6.76 0.39 7.06
N GLY A 49 6.91 0.49 5.74
CA GLY A 49 7.71 1.54 5.10
C GLY A 49 7.23 2.96 5.40
N SER A 50 5.96 3.14 5.81
CA SER A 50 5.47 4.44 6.27
C SER A 50 6.16 4.96 7.54
N LEU A 51 6.83 4.08 8.30
CA LEU A 51 7.65 4.48 9.45
C LEU A 51 8.85 5.34 9.04
N LEU A 52 9.28 5.28 7.77
CA LEU A 52 10.35 6.15 7.25
C LEU A 52 10.00 7.65 7.37
N TYR A 53 8.72 8.01 7.37
CA TYR A 53 8.29 9.40 7.55
C TYR A 53 8.37 9.89 9.00
N GLN A 54 8.64 9.00 9.96
CA GLN A 54 8.82 9.34 11.38
C GLN A 54 10.29 9.51 11.77
N VAL A 55 11.22 9.25 10.84
CA VAL A 55 12.64 9.37 11.09
C VAL A 55 13.04 10.84 10.92
N ASP A 56 13.38 11.52 12.02
CA ASP A 56 13.68 12.96 12.05
C ASP A 56 14.83 13.39 11.13
N THR A 57 15.76 12.47 10.82
CA THR A 57 16.92 12.74 9.94
C THR A 57 16.58 12.67 8.46
N LEU A 58 15.43 12.08 8.08
CA LEU A 58 15.03 11.96 6.68
C LEU A 58 14.12 13.13 6.29
N SER A 59 14.46 13.81 5.19
CA SER A 59 13.53 14.75 4.58
C SER A 59 12.27 14.00 4.08
N PRO A 60 11.09 14.62 4.06
CA PRO A 60 9.87 13.95 3.61
C PRO A 60 9.95 13.37 2.19
N ILE A 61 10.70 14.04 1.30
CA ILE A 61 10.92 13.58 -0.08
C ILE A 61 11.81 12.34 -0.09
N LEU A 62 12.89 12.34 0.70
CA LEU A 62 13.80 11.20 0.80
C LEU A 62 13.11 10.00 1.45
N ALA A 63 12.34 10.20 2.52
CA ALA A 63 11.52 9.16 3.14
C ALA A 63 10.54 8.54 2.13
N GLY A 64 9.87 9.38 1.32
CA GLY A 64 8.97 8.90 0.27
C GLY A 64 9.68 8.15 -0.86
N ALA A 65 10.86 8.61 -1.27
CA ALA A 65 11.66 7.91 -2.28
C ALA A 65 12.13 6.53 -1.78
N CYS A 66 12.61 6.45 -0.53
CA CYS A 66 12.98 5.19 0.10
C CYS A 66 11.78 4.25 0.25
N HIS A 67 10.63 4.78 0.67
CA HIS A 67 9.40 4.00 0.83
C HIS A 67 8.90 3.44 -0.51
N LEU A 68 8.89 4.26 -1.56
CA LEU A 68 8.55 3.82 -2.92
C LEU A 68 9.52 2.75 -3.41
N THR A 69 10.83 2.98 -3.25
CA THR A 69 11.88 2.06 -3.70
C THR A 69 11.74 0.70 -3.01
N LEU A 70 11.60 0.67 -1.68
CA LEU A 70 11.44 -0.55 -0.91
C LEU A 70 10.18 -1.34 -1.33
N SER A 71 9.08 -0.62 -1.52
CA SER A 71 7.79 -1.21 -1.94
C SER A 71 7.87 -1.77 -3.36
N LEU A 72 8.48 -1.02 -4.28
CA LEU A 72 8.65 -1.44 -5.68
C LEU A 72 9.58 -2.64 -5.81
N LEU A 73 10.72 -2.65 -5.10
CA LEU A 73 11.64 -3.78 -5.10
C LEU A 73 10.99 -5.04 -4.53
N THR A 74 10.19 -4.90 -3.47
CA THR A 74 9.43 -6.02 -2.90
C THR A 74 8.40 -6.55 -3.90
N PHE A 75 7.65 -5.66 -4.57
CA PHE A 75 6.71 -6.03 -5.62
C PHE A 75 7.40 -6.77 -6.78
N LEU A 76 8.49 -6.22 -7.32
CA LEU A 76 9.21 -6.85 -8.44
C LEU A 76 9.86 -8.18 -8.03
N GLY A 77 10.44 -8.27 -6.83
CA GLY A 77 11.03 -9.50 -6.31
C GLY A 77 9.98 -10.61 -6.13
N LEU A 78 8.81 -10.27 -5.59
CA LEU A 78 7.70 -11.22 -5.46
C LEU A 78 7.06 -11.54 -6.80
N ALA A 79 6.98 -10.60 -7.74
CA ALA A 79 6.51 -10.87 -9.09
C ALA A 79 7.41 -11.87 -9.80
N ALA A 80 8.73 -11.74 -9.65
CA ALA A 80 9.72 -12.68 -10.16
C ALA A 80 9.58 -14.07 -9.50
N TRP A 81 9.48 -14.14 -8.17
CA TRP A 81 9.28 -15.43 -7.47
C TRP A 81 7.95 -16.09 -7.89
N ASN A 82 6.89 -15.33 -8.02
CA ASN A 82 5.58 -15.86 -8.36
C ASN A 82 5.35 -16.05 -9.86
N GLN A 83 6.27 -15.60 -10.71
CA GLN A 83 6.11 -15.61 -12.17
C GLN A 83 4.81 -14.88 -12.59
N TRP A 84 4.49 -13.76 -11.94
CA TRP A 84 3.27 -12.98 -12.22
C TRP A 84 3.24 -12.42 -13.64
N PHE A 85 4.41 -12.07 -14.16
CA PHE A 85 4.57 -11.58 -15.52
C PHE A 85 5.97 -11.89 -16.05
N PRO A 86 6.17 -11.93 -17.38
CA PRO A 86 7.48 -12.12 -17.97
C PRO A 86 8.44 -10.98 -17.62
N LEU A 87 9.66 -11.30 -17.17
CA LEU A 87 10.70 -10.34 -16.79
C LEU A 87 11.43 -9.75 -18.01
N THR A 88 10.66 -9.21 -18.96
CA THR A 88 11.21 -8.45 -20.08
C THR A 88 11.31 -6.97 -19.72
N TRP A 89 12.29 -6.26 -20.28
CA TRP A 89 12.53 -4.85 -19.96
C TRP A 89 11.29 -3.97 -20.13
N GLY A 90 10.52 -4.17 -21.21
CA GLY A 90 9.29 -3.41 -21.46
C GLY A 90 8.23 -3.64 -20.39
N ILE A 91 8.04 -4.89 -19.96
CA ILE A 91 7.06 -5.23 -18.92
C ILE A 91 7.51 -4.70 -17.56
N ILE A 92 8.77 -4.91 -17.19
CA ILE A 92 9.33 -4.41 -15.90
C ILE A 92 9.16 -2.88 -15.81
N LEU A 93 9.49 -2.15 -16.87
CA LEU A 93 9.32 -0.69 -16.91
C LEU A 93 7.85 -0.31 -16.77
N SER A 94 6.95 -0.94 -17.54
CA SER A 94 5.51 -0.64 -17.47
C SER A 94 4.91 -0.94 -16.09
N ALA A 95 5.25 -2.07 -15.48
CA ALA A 95 4.77 -2.47 -14.17
C ALA A 95 5.31 -1.53 -13.08
N SER A 96 6.57 -1.11 -13.18
CA SER A 96 7.18 -0.15 -12.26
C SER A 96 6.51 1.21 -12.33
N LEU A 97 6.20 1.69 -13.54
CA LEU A 97 5.49 2.96 -13.73
C LEU A 97 4.06 2.90 -13.18
N GLN A 98 3.32 1.82 -13.46
CA GLN A 98 1.97 1.62 -12.94
C GLN A 98 1.96 1.54 -11.40
N PHE A 99 2.85 0.75 -10.82
CA PHE A 99 3.00 0.64 -9.36
C PHE A 99 3.31 1.99 -8.74
N SER A 100 4.28 2.71 -9.28
CA SER A 100 4.69 4.04 -8.78
C SER A 100 3.56 5.05 -8.89
N PHE A 101 2.80 5.04 -9.98
CA PHE A 101 1.65 5.92 -10.16
C PHE A 101 0.58 5.67 -9.10
N ILE A 102 0.20 4.40 -8.89
CA ILE A 102 -0.78 4.02 -7.85
C ILE A 102 -0.27 4.41 -6.46
N PHE A 103 1.01 4.13 -6.18
CA PHE A 103 1.64 4.46 -4.91
C PHE A 103 1.59 5.97 -4.63
N ILE A 104 1.93 6.80 -5.62
CA ILE A 104 1.89 8.26 -5.49
C ILE A 104 0.46 8.76 -5.26
N LEU A 105 -0.54 8.18 -5.95
CA LEU A 105 -1.94 8.54 -5.71
C LEU A 105 -2.38 8.25 -4.27
N ILE A 106 -1.99 7.09 -3.73
CA ILE A 106 -2.27 6.71 -2.35
C ILE A 106 -1.56 7.67 -1.39
N ALA A 107 -0.27 7.91 -1.59
CA ALA A 107 0.53 8.82 -0.77
C ALA A 107 -0.04 10.25 -0.77
N LEU A 108 -0.48 10.74 -1.93
CA LEU A 108 -1.11 12.05 -2.07
C LEU A 108 -2.45 12.12 -1.32
N ALA A 109 -3.28 11.08 -1.42
CA ALA A 109 -4.54 11.00 -0.70
C ALA A 109 -4.32 11.08 0.83
N TYR A 110 -3.34 10.33 1.36
CA TYR A 110 -2.95 10.41 2.76
C TYR A 110 -2.40 11.78 3.15
N TYR A 111 -1.53 12.37 2.33
CA TYR A 111 -1.00 13.72 2.56
C TYR A 111 -2.13 14.76 2.69
N LEU A 112 -3.08 14.76 1.76
CA LEU A 112 -4.22 15.68 1.78
C LEU A 112 -5.12 15.45 3.00
N TYR A 113 -5.36 14.19 3.36
CA TYR A 113 -6.14 13.82 4.52
C TYR A 113 -5.50 14.32 5.82
N TYR A 114 -4.23 14.01 6.06
CA TYR A 114 -3.52 14.43 7.26
C TYR A 114 -3.29 15.93 7.32
N LYS A 115 -3.00 16.59 6.19
CA LYS A 115 -2.92 18.05 6.11
C LYS A 115 -4.22 18.72 6.57
N LYS A 116 -5.38 18.16 6.21
CA LYS A 116 -6.68 18.65 6.66
C LYS A 116 -6.88 18.45 8.17
N GLN A 117 -6.48 17.30 8.69
CA GLN A 117 -6.58 17.01 10.13
C GLN A 117 -5.70 17.95 10.97
N ILE A 118 -4.45 18.15 10.58
CA ILE A 118 -3.52 19.05 11.28
C ILE A 118 -4.07 20.48 11.31
N LYS A 119 -4.60 20.99 10.18
CA LYS A 119 -5.24 22.31 10.14
C LYS A 119 -6.43 22.41 11.08
N ALA A 120 -7.24 21.35 11.20
CA ALA A 120 -8.38 21.34 12.11
C ALA A 120 -7.94 21.36 13.59
N ILE A 121 -6.89 20.60 13.93
CA ILE A 121 -6.29 20.59 15.27
C ILE A 121 -5.73 21.99 15.62
N ASN A 122 -4.93 22.57 14.73
CA ASN A 122 -4.34 23.90 14.95
C ASN A 122 -5.39 25.01 15.08
N ARG A 123 -6.55 24.87 14.42
CA ARG A 123 -7.66 25.82 14.58
C ARG A 123 -8.27 25.73 15.97
N LYS A 124 -8.44 24.52 16.53
CA LYS A 124 -8.96 24.33 17.89
C LYS A 124 -8.02 24.91 18.93
N LEU A 125 -6.72 24.64 18.80
CA LEU A 125 -5.68 25.14 19.72
C LEU A 125 -5.51 26.67 19.69
N LYS A 126 -5.95 27.35 18.63
CA LYS A 126 -5.91 28.82 18.52
C LYS A 126 -7.19 29.50 19.04
N GLN A 127 -8.22 28.72 19.38
CA GLN A 127 -9.51 29.22 19.88
C GLN A 127 -9.68 29.01 21.40
N GLU A 128 -8.69 28.36 22.04
CA GLU A 128 -8.47 28.35 23.50
C GLU A 128 -7.44 29.42 23.87
#